data_AF-A0A1I8CBK2-F1
#
_entry.id   AF-A0A1I8CBK2-F1
#
_cell.length_a   1.000
_cell.length_b   1.000
_cell.length_c   1.000
_cell.angle_alpha   90.00
_cell.angle_beta   90.00
_cell.angle_gamma   90.00
#
_symmetry.space_group_name_H-M   'P 1'
#
loop_
_entity.id
_entity.type
_entity.pdbx_description
1 polymer ?
#
loop_
_entity_poly.entity_id
_entity_poly.type
_entity_poly.pdbx_seq_one_letter_code
_entity_poly.pdbx_strand_id
1 'polypeptide(L)'
;MDKMKFDSIKSDKIKFIVEEKTFPISSLAVKNAIFMKIHRTPSLNSFITIEDKVNVAIHTKMSVDVPCVHLSASHSFANPVQLICANVMYELPSYATGKRIEDSAVCQMEIGSYLFDTAKLNLNWDQVPIVGESLPCSNENWPKCLIEQIHTIKHKTHLFDDEHNDLVACFLLNIRRVYRNT
;
A
#
# COMPACT_ATOMS: atom_id res chain seq x y z
N MET A 1 -16.45 43.24 2.36
CA MET A 1 -15.33 42.75 1.52
C MET A 1 -14.08 42.88 2.35
N ASP A 2 -13.81 41.88 3.19
CA ASP A 2 -12.64 41.91 4.07
C ASP A 2 -11.40 41.48 3.28
N LYS A 3 -10.42 42.39 3.26
CA LYS A 3 -9.10 42.18 2.68
C LYS A 3 -8.32 41.20 3.55
N MET A 4 -8.10 39.98 3.05
CA MET A 4 -7.09 39.07 3.61
C MET A 4 -5.70 39.69 3.43
N LYS A 5 -5.04 40.00 4.54
CA LYS A 5 -3.64 40.41 4.60
C LYS A 5 -2.76 39.21 4.25
N PHE A 6 -1.95 39.35 3.20
CA PHE A 6 -0.83 38.47 2.90
C PHE A 6 0.37 38.95 3.72
N ASP A 7 0.67 38.25 4.82
CA ASP A 7 1.98 38.33 5.44
C ASP A 7 2.91 37.34 4.74
N SER A 8 4.00 37.87 4.20
CA SER A 8 5.03 37.18 3.46
C SER A 8 5.71 36.10 4.32
N ILE A 9 5.55 34.83 3.96
CA ILE A 9 6.39 33.74 4.46
C ILE A 9 7.00 33.04 3.25
N LYS A 10 8.34 33.17 3.14
CA LYS A 10 9.20 32.40 2.23
C LYS A 10 9.06 30.90 2.55
N SER A 11 8.12 30.24 1.90
CA SER A 11 8.09 28.80 1.64
C SER A 11 7.03 28.60 0.56
N ASP A 12 7.44 28.35 -0.69
CA ASP A 12 6.54 28.25 -1.86
C ASP A 12 5.64 27.00 -1.84
N LYS A 13 5.38 26.39 -0.67
CA LYS A 13 4.49 25.25 -0.50
C LYS A 13 3.23 25.71 0.25
N ILE A 14 2.11 25.78 -0.47
CA ILE A 14 0.82 26.08 0.12
C ILE A 14 0.14 24.76 0.48
N LYS A 15 -0.18 24.56 1.76
CA LYS A 15 -0.85 23.37 2.29
C LYS A 15 -2.31 23.68 2.57
N PHE A 16 -3.22 22.92 1.96
CA PHE A 16 -4.66 23.02 2.18
C PHE A 16 -5.19 21.79 2.93
N ILE A 17 -6.09 22.02 3.88
CA ILE A 17 -6.88 20.96 4.52
C ILE A 17 -8.13 20.75 3.65
N VAL A 18 -8.42 19.50 3.26
CA VAL A 18 -9.53 19.20 2.35
C VAL A 18 -10.82 18.96 3.14
N GLU A 19 -11.89 19.63 2.74
CA GLU A 19 -13.24 19.37 3.21
C GLU A 19 -13.91 18.28 2.33
N GLU A 20 -14.83 17.49 2.90
CA GLU A 20 -15.35 16.24 2.32
C GLU A 20 -15.90 16.33 0.88
N LYS A 21 -16.31 17.53 0.42
CA LYS A 21 -17.00 17.71 -0.87
C LYS A 21 -16.07 17.96 -2.06
N THR A 22 -14.75 18.10 -1.84
CA THR A 22 -13.81 18.53 -2.90
C THR A 22 -12.67 17.54 -3.17
N PHE A 23 -12.75 16.29 -2.71
CA PHE A 23 -11.68 15.31 -2.88
C PHE A 23 -11.63 14.75 -4.33
N PRO A 24 -10.65 15.12 -5.18
CA PRO A 24 -10.61 14.72 -6.58
C PRO A 24 -10.04 13.30 -6.81
N ILE A 25 -9.52 12.64 -5.77
CA ILE A 25 -8.97 11.27 -5.84
C ILE A 25 -10.01 10.22 -5.40
N SER A 26 -11.30 10.46 -5.64
CA SER A 26 -12.37 9.49 -5.32
C SER A 26 -12.28 8.20 -6.15
N SER A 27 -11.46 8.18 -7.19
CA SER A 27 -11.33 7.05 -8.12
C SER A 27 -10.24 6.05 -7.74
N LEU A 28 -9.28 6.41 -6.87
CA LEU A 28 -8.27 5.47 -6.38
C LEU A 28 -8.81 4.69 -5.17
N ALA A 29 -8.60 3.39 -5.18
CA ALA A 29 -9.00 2.48 -4.11
C ALA A 29 -7.89 1.46 -3.83
N VAL A 30 -7.91 0.93 -2.61
CA VAL A 30 -7.22 -0.34 -2.32
C VAL A 30 -8.15 -1.48 -2.72
N LYS A 31 -7.92 -2.07 -3.89
CA LYS A 31 -8.87 -2.96 -4.60
C LYS A 31 -9.15 -4.26 -3.86
N ASN A 32 -8.17 -4.74 -3.09
CA ASN A 32 -8.27 -5.97 -2.32
C ASN A 32 -8.44 -5.74 -0.81
N ALA A 33 -8.86 -4.53 -0.40
CA ALA A 33 -9.11 -4.24 1.01
C ALA A 33 -10.35 -5.00 1.51
N ILE A 34 -10.19 -5.71 2.63
CA ILE A 34 -11.30 -6.31 3.39
C ILE A 34 -12.01 -5.22 4.20
N PHE A 35 -11.23 -4.30 4.74
CA PHE A 35 -11.70 -3.13 5.47
C PHE A 35 -10.79 -1.93 5.16
N MET A 36 -11.39 -0.75 5.05
CA MET A 36 -10.65 0.49 4.82
C MET A 36 -11.29 1.62 5.60
N LYS A 37 -10.47 2.40 6.31
CA LYS A 37 -10.90 3.58 7.06
C LYS A 37 -9.92 4.72 6.88
N ILE A 38 -10.42 5.84 6.38
CA ILE A 38 -9.66 7.09 6.37
C ILE A 38 -9.77 7.74 7.76
N HIS A 39 -8.63 8.10 8.35
CA HIS A 39 -8.58 8.64 9.71
C HIS A 39 -9.10 10.08 9.77
N ARG A 40 -9.74 10.40 10.89
CA ARG A 40 -10.30 11.73 11.17
C ARG A 40 -10.01 12.10 12.61
N THR A 41 -9.20 13.14 12.88
CA THR A 41 -9.11 13.77 14.21
C THR A 41 -8.26 15.05 14.17
N PRO A 42 -8.83 16.25 14.43
CA PRO A 42 -10.25 16.60 14.56
C PRO A 42 -10.99 16.67 13.21
N SER A 43 -10.27 16.77 12.09
CA SER A 43 -10.78 16.80 10.72
C SER A 43 -10.22 15.64 9.91
N LEU A 44 -10.59 15.54 8.62
CA LEU A 44 -10.02 14.57 7.69
C LEU A 44 -8.48 14.66 7.73
N ASN A 45 -7.80 13.55 8.02
CA ASN A 45 -6.34 13.49 8.00
C ASN A 45 -5.83 13.35 6.55
N SER A 46 -6.27 14.27 5.70
CA SER A 46 -5.83 14.43 4.33
C SER A 46 -5.43 15.88 4.10
N PHE A 47 -4.29 16.08 3.45
CA PHE A 47 -3.85 17.41 3.06
C PHE A 47 -3.35 17.40 1.63
N ILE A 48 -3.58 18.52 0.95
CA ILE A 48 -3.08 18.78 -0.40
C ILE A 48 -1.94 19.79 -0.27
N THR A 49 -0.82 19.48 -0.90
CA THR A 49 0.31 20.39 -1.05
C THR A 49 0.45 20.70 -2.53
N ILE A 50 0.47 21.99 -2.87
CA ILE A 50 0.85 22.43 -4.21
C ILE A 50 2.36 22.69 -4.15
N GLU A 51 3.15 21.88 -4.86
CA GLU A 51 4.61 21.99 -4.84
C GLU A 51 5.13 23.00 -5.87
N ASP A 52 4.45 23.10 -7.02
CA ASP A 52 4.65 24.13 -8.04
C ASP A 52 3.34 24.35 -8.83
N LYS A 53 3.38 25.05 -9.96
CA LYS A 53 2.17 25.37 -10.75
C LYS A 53 1.45 24.15 -11.35
N VAL A 54 2.07 22.98 -11.35
CA VAL A 54 1.57 21.78 -12.05
C VAL A 54 1.49 20.58 -11.11
N ASN A 55 2.37 20.51 -10.11
CA ASN A 55 2.50 19.38 -9.21
C ASN A 55 1.66 19.55 -7.94
N VAL A 56 0.76 18.59 -7.75
CA VAL A 56 -0.13 18.50 -6.60
C VAL A 56 0.13 17.19 -5.88
N ALA A 57 0.55 17.27 -4.61
CA ALA A 57 0.74 16.12 -3.75
C ALA A 57 -0.44 16.01 -2.78
N ILE A 58 -0.97 14.80 -2.62
CA ILE A 58 -2.06 14.53 -1.68
C ILE A 58 -1.63 13.42 -0.73
N HIS A 59 -1.65 13.73 0.56
CA HIS A 59 -1.28 12.78 1.60
C HIS A 59 -2.51 12.49 2.46
N THR A 60 -2.80 11.21 2.69
CA THR A 60 -3.94 10.76 3.48
C THR A 60 -3.52 9.70 4.47
N LYS A 61 -3.93 9.85 5.73
CA LYS A 61 -3.77 8.80 6.74
C LYS A 61 -4.95 7.83 6.67
N MET A 62 -4.67 6.56 6.40
CA MET A 62 -5.67 5.50 6.33
C MET A 62 -5.24 4.26 7.13
N SER A 63 -6.22 3.48 7.57
CA SER A 63 -6.05 2.09 8.02
C SER A 63 -6.70 1.18 6.99
N VAL A 64 -6.00 0.12 6.62
CA VAL A 64 -6.45 -0.84 5.61
C VAL A 64 -6.16 -2.24 6.11
N ASP A 65 -7.15 -3.11 6.03
CA ASP A 65 -7.00 -4.54 6.27
C ASP A 65 -6.92 -5.23 4.92
N VAL A 66 -5.80 -5.92 4.68
CA VAL A 66 -5.52 -6.61 3.42
C VAL A 66 -5.32 -8.11 3.67
N PRO A 67 -5.66 -8.97 2.70
CA PRO A 67 -5.46 -10.40 2.84
C PRO A 67 -3.97 -10.75 2.91
N CYS A 68 -3.65 -11.67 3.81
CA CYS A 68 -2.32 -12.26 3.95
C CYS A 68 -2.42 -13.78 3.86
N VAL A 69 -1.43 -14.41 3.24
CA VAL A 69 -1.33 -15.86 3.15
C VAL A 69 -0.06 -16.33 3.84
N HIS A 70 -0.21 -17.37 4.67
CA HIS A 70 0.93 -18.06 5.24
C HIS A 70 1.62 -18.86 4.14
N LEU A 71 2.94 -18.72 4.02
CA LEU A 71 3.71 -19.48 3.05
C LEU A 71 3.84 -20.92 3.53
N SER A 72 3.86 -21.87 2.61
CA SER A 72 3.98 -23.31 2.90
C SER A 72 4.95 -23.96 1.93
N ALA A 73 5.73 -24.94 2.40
CA ALA A 73 6.68 -25.66 1.54
C ALA A 73 5.98 -26.42 0.40
N SER A 74 4.71 -26.75 0.54
CA SER A 74 3.88 -27.44 -0.46
C SER A 74 3.21 -26.48 -1.47
N HIS A 75 3.86 -25.36 -1.79
CA HIS A 75 3.32 -24.40 -2.77
C HIS A 75 3.12 -25.04 -4.14
N SER A 76 1.91 -24.93 -4.67
CA SER A 76 1.58 -25.31 -6.04
C SER A 76 1.16 -24.07 -6.81
N PHE A 77 1.94 -23.70 -7.83
CA PHE A 77 1.66 -22.59 -8.75
C PHE A 77 0.32 -22.73 -9.50
N ALA A 78 -0.32 -23.90 -9.45
CA ALA A 78 -1.57 -24.19 -10.13
C ALA A 78 -2.82 -23.78 -9.34
N ASN A 79 -2.69 -23.26 -8.11
CA ASN A 79 -3.85 -22.88 -7.30
C ASN A 79 -4.25 -21.41 -7.56
N PRO A 80 -5.41 -21.15 -8.19
CA PRO A 80 -5.87 -19.79 -8.52
C PRO A 80 -6.21 -18.93 -7.28
N VAL A 81 -6.23 -19.51 -6.07
CA VAL A 81 -6.43 -18.78 -4.81
C VAL A 81 -5.17 -18.03 -4.36
N GLN A 82 -4.03 -18.23 -5.05
CA GLN A 82 -2.75 -17.65 -4.65
C GLN A 82 -2.59 -16.19 -5.14
N LEU A 83 -2.17 -15.33 -4.21
CA LEU A 83 -1.88 -13.92 -4.44
C LEU A 83 -0.63 -13.75 -5.34
N ILE A 84 -0.61 -12.72 -6.21
CA ILE A 84 0.55 -12.34 -7.06
C ILE A 84 1.84 -12.28 -6.22
N CYS A 85 1.75 -11.66 -5.05
CA CYS A 85 2.86 -11.52 -4.12
C CYS A 85 3.39 -12.86 -3.61
N ALA A 86 2.55 -13.88 -3.43
CA ALA A 86 3.00 -15.19 -2.97
C ALA A 86 3.93 -15.83 -4.00
N ASN A 87 3.55 -15.82 -5.27
CA ASN A 87 4.35 -16.38 -6.36
C ASN A 87 5.72 -15.70 -6.45
N VAL A 88 5.74 -14.37 -6.37
CA VAL A 88 6.99 -13.58 -6.37
C VAL A 88 7.89 -13.96 -5.19
N MET A 89 7.32 -14.21 -4.00
CA MET A 89 8.14 -14.60 -2.85
C MET A 89 8.74 -16.01 -2.99
N TYR A 90 8.04 -16.97 -3.61
CA TYR A 90 8.58 -18.31 -3.84
C TYR A 90 9.73 -18.34 -4.86
N GLU A 91 9.81 -17.34 -5.75
CA GLU A 91 10.91 -17.18 -6.70
C GLU A 91 12.18 -16.61 -6.04
N LEU A 92 12.10 -16.08 -4.81
CA LEU A 92 13.26 -15.52 -4.12
C LEU A 92 14.24 -16.62 -3.69
N PRO A 93 15.58 -16.40 -3.83
CA PRO A 93 16.59 -17.40 -3.46
C PRO A 93 16.49 -17.90 -2.01
N SER A 94 16.08 -17.03 -1.10
CA SER A 94 15.90 -17.34 0.33
C SER A 94 14.79 -18.36 0.61
N TYR A 95 13.84 -18.53 -0.31
CA TYR A 95 12.67 -19.39 -0.17
C TYR A 95 12.70 -20.60 -1.13
N ALA A 96 13.52 -20.55 -2.18
CA ALA A 96 13.74 -21.66 -3.12
C ALA A 96 14.25 -22.96 -2.48
N THR A 97 14.83 -22.90 -1.27
CA THR A 97 15.43 -24.06 -0.57
C THR A 97 14.56 -24.64 0.56
N GLY A 98 13.34 -24.13 0.77
CA GLY A 98 12.39 -24.68 1.74
C GLY A 98 12.68 -24.40 3.22
N LYS A 99 13.88 -23.93 3.58
CA LYS A 99 14.37 -23.84 4.97
C LYS A 99 13.83 -22.66 5.81
N ARG A 100 13.00 -21.77 5.25
CA ARG A 100 12.53 -20.55 5.93
C ARG A 100 11.02 -20.26 5.78
N ILE A 101 10.25 -21.22 5.28
CA ILE A 101 8.86 -20.95 4.86
C ILE A 101 7.85 -20.99 6.02
N GLU A 102 8.10 -21.78 7.08
CA GLU A 102 7.08 -22.15 8.07
C GLU A 102 6.65 -21.05 9.04
N ASP A 103 7.41 -19.96 9.15
CA ASP A 103 7.04 -18.78 9.95
C ASP A 103 6.81 -17.54 9.08
N SER A 104 6.74 -17.70 7.75
CA SER A 104 6.62 -16.57 6.83
C SER A 104 5.18 -16.43 6.32
N ALA A 105 4.72 -15.18 6.24
CA ALA A 105 3.46 -14.83 5.59
C ALA A 105 3.69 -13.69 4.60
N VAL A 106 2.85 -13.58 3.59
CA VAL A 106 2.88 -12.47 2.64
C VAL A 106 1.52 -11.79 2.60
N CYS A 107 1.53 -10.47 2.73
CA CYS A 107 0.35 -9.64 2.54
C CYS A 107 0.45 -8.90 1.21
N GLN A 108 -0.67 -8.80 0.49
CA GLN A 108 -0.75 -8.09 -0.79
C GLN A 108 -1.66 -6.88 -0.64
N MET A 109 -1.22 -5.71 -1.09
CA MET A 109 -2.04 -4.51 -1.19
C MET A 109 -2.06 -4.03 -2.63
N GLU A 110 -3.25 -3.90 -3.21
CA GLU A 110 -3.45 -3.49 -4.60
C GLU A 110 -4.07 -2.10 -4.65
N ILE A 111 -3.37 -1.13 -5.22
CA ILE A 111 -3.86 0.24 -5.38
C ILE A 111 -4.13 0.50 -6.86
N GLY A 112 -5.34 0.92 -7.18
CA GLY A 112 -5.72 1.18 -8.57
C GLY A 112 -7.03 1.95 -8.68
N SER A 113 -7.53 2.08 -9.91
CA SER A 113 -8.83 2.69 -10.20
C SER A 113 -9.76 1.69 -10.84
N TYR A 114 -11.02 1.67 -10.39
CA TYR A 114 -12.09 0.92 -11.06
C TYR A 114 -12.75 1.72 -12.21
N LEU A 115 -12.49 3.03 -12.27
CA LEU A 115 -13.18 3.95 -13.19
C LEU A 115 -12.32 4.40 -14.38
N PHE A 116 -11.01 4.38 -14.20
CA PHE A 116 -10.06 4.92 -15.17
C PHE A 116 -9.12 3.81 -15.65
N ASP A 117 -9.22 3.54 -16.94
CA ASP A 117 -8.29 2.71 -17.70
C ASP A 117 -6.87 3.33 -17.76
N THR A 118 -5.93 2.54 -18.28
CA THR A 118 -4.53 2.91 -18.50
C THR A 118 -4.35 4.15 -19.37
N ALA A 119 -5.27 4.44 -20.30
CA ALA A 119 -5.17 5.60 -21.18
C ALA A 119 -5.51 6.92 -20.46
N LYS A 120 -6.38 6.87 -19.45
CA LYS A 120 -6.80 8.04 -18.65
C LYS A 120 -5.98 8.21 -17.37
N LEU A 121 -5.47 7.11 -16.79
CA LEU A 121 -4.73 7.12 -15.54
C LEU A 121 -3.52 6.20 -15.60
N ASN A 122 -2.34 6.80 -15.47
CA ASN A 122 -1.07 6.08 -15.40
C ASN A 122 -0.50 6.18 -13.98
N LEU A 123 -0.50 5.06 -13.27
CA LEU A 123 0.04 4.96 -11.92
C LEU A 123 1.50 4.52 -11.94
N ASN A 124 2.35 5.20 -11.17
CA ASN A 124 3.75 4.86 -10.96
C ASN A 124 4.11 5.04 -9.48
N TRP A 125 5.05 4.22 -9.00
CA TRP A 125 5.64 4.40 -7.67
C TRP A 125 6.57 5.62 -7.69
N ASP A 126 6.43 6.50 -6.71
CA ASP A 126 7.21 7.75 -6.60
C ASP A 126 8.63 7.53 -6.01
N GLN A 127 8.88 6.39 -5.36
CA GLN A 127 10.16 6.11 -4.70
C GLN A 127 10.71 4.70 -4.95
N VAL A 128 12.04 4.58 -4.77
CA VAL A 128 12.78 3.32 -4.65
C VAL A 128 12.11 2.47 -3.56
N PRO A 129 11.89 1.16 -3.77
CA PRO A 129 11.28 0.29 -2.77
C PRO A 129 11.95 0.46 -1.41
N ILE A 130 11.16 0.37 -0.34
CA ILE A 130 11.67 0.37 1.03
C ILE A 130 12.45 -0.94 1.22
N VAL A 131 13.74 -0.90 0.92
CA VAL A 131 14.67 -2.04 1.00
C VAL A 131 15.62 -1.80 2.16
N GLY A 132 15.72 -2.76 3.08
CA GLY A 132 16.91 -2.91 3.91
C GLY A 132 16.75 -2.75 5.42
N GLU A 133 15.60 -2.33 5.94
CA GLU A 133 15.37 -2.32 7.40
C GLU A 133 14.14 -3.14 7.77
N SER A 134 14.34 -4.16 8.61
CA SER A 134 13.24 -4.96 9.13
C SER A 134 12.43 -4.13 10.12
N LEU A 135 11.20 -3.77 9.75
CA LEU A 135 10.31 -2.96 10.59
C LEU A 135 9.43 -3.87 11.45
N PRO A 136 9.16 -3.54 12.73
CA PRO A 136 8.17 -4.28 13.49
C PRO A 136 6.80 -4.14 12.82
N CYS A 137 6.08 -5.25 12.65
CA CYS A 137 4.73 -5.21 12.06
C CYS A 137 3.76 -4.40 12.94
N SER A 138 4.02 -4.36 14.25
CA SER A 138 3.26 -3.60 15.22
C SER A 138 4.14 -3.27 16.41
N ASN A 139 3.97 -2.07 16.96
CA ASN A 139 4.64 -1.67 18.19
C ASN A 139 4.01 -2.32 19.44
N GLU A 140 2.77 -2.83 19.36
CA GLU A 140 1.99 -3.27 20.53
C GLU A 140 1.38 -4.67 20.37
N ASN A 141 0.73 -4.96 19.25
CA ASN A 141 -0.13 -6.15 19.12
C ASN A 141 0.63 -7.40 18.65
N TRP A 142 1.71 -7.22 17.88
CA TRP A 142 2.49 -8.30 17.27
C TRP A 142 3.99 -8.04 17.39
N PRO A 143 4.54 -7.90 18.61
CA PRO A 143 5.92 -7.44 18.84
C PRO A 143 6.99 -8.38 18.29
N LYS A 144 6.64 -9.61 17.89
CA LYS A 144 7.56 -10.59 17.28
C LYS A 144 7.35 -10.79 15.78
N CYS A 145 6.45 -10.02 15.18
CA CYS A 145 6.29 -9.97 13.73
C CYS A 145 7.23 -8.91 13.17
N LEU A 146 8.02 -9.29 12.16
CA LEU A 146 8.91 -8.40 11.44
C LEU A 146 8.51 -8.36 9.97
N ILE A 147 8.44 -7.16 9.40
CA ILE A 147 8.39 -6.96 7.96
C ILE A 147 9.82 -7.14 7.47
N GLU A 148 10.12 -8.27 6.83
CA GLU A 148 11.47 -8.56 6.33
C GLU A 148 11.78 -7.77 5.07
N GLN A 149 10.81 -7.70 4.15
CA GLN A 149 10.96 -7.07 2.84
C GLN A 149 9.63 -6.50 2.35
N ILE A 150 9.71 -5.41 1.58
CA ILE A 150 8.58 -4.85 0.85
C ILE A 150 8.96 -4.83 -0.62
N HIS A 151 8.22 -5.57 -1.45
CA HIS A 151 8.40 -5.56 -2.91
C HIS A 151 7.26 -4.80 -3.55
N THR A 152 7.59 -3.88 -4.45
CA THR A 152 6.61 -3.09 -5.19
C THR A 152 6.59 -3.52 -6.65
N ILE A 153 5.39 -3.73 -7.18
CA ILE A 153 5.15 -4.25 -8.52
C ILE A 153 4.16 -3.29 -9.21
N LYS A 154 4.32 -3.13 -10.52
CA LYS A 154 3.28 -2.56 -11.38
C LYS A 154 2.62 -3.71 -12.12
N HIS A 155 1.30 -3.83 -11.97
CA HIS A 155 0.52 -4.93 -12.51
C HIS A 155 -0.57 -4.39 -13.44
N LYS A 156 -0.82 -5.12 -14.53
CA LYS A 156 -1.90 -4.81 -15.45
C LYS A 156 -3.05 -5.75 -15.19
N THR A 157 -4.23 -5.20 -14.95
CA THR A 157 -5.47 -6.00 -14.81
C THR A 157 -6.43 -5.68 -15.93
N HIS A 158 -7.24 -6.66 -16.30
CA HIS A 158 -8.35 -6.46 -17.21
C HIS A 158 -9.65 -6.47 -16.40
N LEU A 159 -10.41 -5.38 -16.49
CA LEU A 159 -11.75 -5.29 -15.94
C LEU A 159 -12.71 -5.16 -17.13
N PHE A 160 -13.51 -6.20 -17.35
CA PHE A 160 -14.25 -6.36 -18.61
C PHE A 160 -13.28 -6.36 -19.79
N ASP A 161 -13.35 -5.33 -20.65
CA ASP A 161 -12.48 -5.17 -21.83
C ASP A 161 -11.41 -4.08 -21.64
N ASP A 162 -11.43 -3.37 -20.50
CA ASP A 162 -10.52 -2.25 -20.24
C ASP A 162 -9.26 -2.72 -19.50
N GLU A 163 -8.10 -2.26 -19.97
CA GLU A 163 -6.83 -2.46 -19.28
C GLU A 163 -6.65 -1.38 -18.22
N HIS A 164 -6.38 -1.79 -16.98
CA HIS A 164 -6.08 -0.92 -15.85
C HIS A 164 -4.64 -1.14 -15.36
N ASN A 165 -3.99 -0.05 -14.95
CA ASN A 165 -2.73 -0.10 -14.24
C ASN A 165 -2.99 -0.11 -12.73
N ASP A 166 -2.53 -1.15 -12.06
CA ASP A 166 -2.55 -1.27 -10.61
C ASP A 166 -1.12 -1.26 -10.06
N LEU A 167 -0.95 -0.71 -8.86
CA LEU A 167 0.27 -0.76 -8.07
C LEU A 167 0.09 -1.81 -6.98
N VAL A 168 0.96 -2.81 -6.94
CA VAL A 168 0.89 -3.90 -5.96
C VAL A 168 2.07 -3.80 -5.01
N ALA A 169 1.79 -3.76 -3.70
CA ALA A 169 2.80 -3.83 -2.65
C ALA A 169 2.71 -5.18 -1.94
N CYS A 170 3.84 -5.88 -1.88
CA CYS A 170 4.00 -7.20 -1.28
C CYS A 170 4.82 -7.10 0.00
N PHE A 171 4.18 -7.34 1.14
CA PHE A 171 4.81 -7.30 2.45
C PHE A 171 5.17 -8.72 2.88
N LEU A 172 6.46 -9.04 2.92
CA LEU A 172 6.95 -10.28 3.46
C LEU A 172 7.11 -10.15 4.98
N LEU A 173 6.35 -10.96 5.71
CA LEU A 173 6.31 -10.97 7.15
C LEU A 173 6.98 -12.24 7.68
N ASN A 174 7.78 -12.08 8.73
CA ASN A 174 8.26 -13.17 9.57
C ASN A 174 7.47 -13.15 10.87
N ILE A 175 6.56 -14.11 11.01
CA ILE A 175 5.72 -14.33 12.17
C ILE A 175 6.39 -15.39 13.03
N ARG A 176 7.32 -14.98 13.91
CA ARG A 176 7.85 -15.90 14.91
C ARG A 176 6.71 -16.27 15.87
N ARG A 177 6.10 -17.45 15.67
CA ARG A 177 5.04 -17.92 16.55
C ARG A 177 5.55 -17.94 17.98
N VAL A 178 4.85 -17.23 18.86
CA VAL A 178 4.90 -17.55 20.29
C VAL A 178 4.12 -18.85 20.44
N TYR A 179 4.73 -19.99 20.16
CA TYR A 179 4.28 -21.20 20.80
C TYR A 179 4.52 -20.99 22.29
N ARG A 180 3.46 -20.57 23.00
CA ARG A 180 3.35 -20.91 24.41
C ARG A 180 3.25 -22.43 24.42
N ASN A 181 4.30 -23.08 24.90
CA ASN A 181 4.15 -24.38 25.52
C ASN A 181 3.13 -24.18 26.65
N THR A 182 1.88 -24.56 26.39
CA THR A 182 0.86 -24.84 27.40
C THR A 182 0.36 -26.23 27.13
#